data_AF-A0A3G8XMC1-F1
#
_entry.id   AF-A0A3G8XMC1-F1
#
_cell.length_a   1.000
_cell.length_b   1.000
_cell.length_c   1.000
_cell.angle_alpha   90.00
_cell.angle_beta   90.00
_cell.angle_gamma   90.00
#
_symmetry.space_group_name_H-M   'P 1'
#
loop_
_entity.id
_entity.type
_entity.pdbx_description
1 polymer ?
#
loop_
_entity_poly.entity_id
_entity_poly.type
_entity_poly.pdbx_seq_one_letter_code
_entity_poly.pdbx_strand_id
1 'polypeptide(L)'
;MDLGLPAKYNPNIPLEKQYSFEACRNWNCKKIKVGAKENSKFYVSEIENLQKRNEKDTGIEFILDENNSYNDFVSILNDLAIAKHEIYGLDLDKTGHVFALVDYQDSSTKKEEVECLLCNDVIVNYLDNRSVFERVFLSHIFEKYSALSATLTNESLCLLCGFLILLTVSILNIKKFI
;
A
#
# COMPACT_ATOMS: atom_id res chain seq x y z
N MET A 1 -4.36 6.60 -8.27
CA MET A 1 -3.73 6.73 -6.94
C MET A 1 -4.58 5.92 -5.99
N ASP A 2 -4.00 4.87 -5.42
CA ASP A 2 -4.69 4.01 -4.43
C ASP A 2 -4.27 4.49 -3.03
N LEU A 3 -5.23 4.56 -2.11
CA LEU A 3 -5.04 5.05 -0.75
C LEU A 3 -5.26 3.88 0.21
N GLY A 4 -4.17 3.19 0.55
CA GLY A 4 -4.19 2.15 1.57
C GLY A 4 -4.54 2.75 2.93
N LEU A 5 -5.69 2.36 3.49
CA LEU A 5 -6.09 2.76 4.83
C LEU A 5 -5.61 1.70 5.83
N PRO A 6 -4.78 2.06 6.82
CA PRO A 6 -4.36 1.12 7.85
C PRO A 6 -5.57 0.65 8.67
N ALA A 7 -5.52 -0.60 9.13
CA ALA A 7 -6.52 -1.14 10.02
C ALA A 7 -6.52 -0.37 11.35
N LYS A 8 -7.69 -0.29 11.98
CA LYS A 8 -7.82 0.27 13.32
C LYS A 8 -6.96 -0.53 14.32
N TYR A 9 -6.28 0.18 15.22
CA TYR A 9 -5.48 -0.46 16.26
C TYR A 9 -6.36 -1.25 17.25
N ASN A 10 -5.93 -2.47 17.57
CA ASN A 10 -6.54 -3.31 18.58
C ASN A 10 -5.49 -3.68 19.65
N PRO A 11 -5.64 -3.23 20.92
CA PRO A 11 -4.68 -3.51 21.97
C PRO A 11 -4.63 -4.99 22.38
N ASN A 12 -5.65 -5.79 22.02
CA ASN A 12 -5.70 -7.22 22.32
C ASN A 12 -4.95 -8.08 21.30
N ILE A 13 -4.49 -7.48 20.19
CA ILE A 13 -3.71 -8.16 19.15
C ILE A 13 -2.28 -7.63 19.23
N PRO A 14 -1.24 -8.50 19.25
CA PRO A 14 0.14 -8.05 19.19
C PRO A 14 0.40 -7.13 17.98
N LEU A 15 1.24 -6.10 18.15
CA LEU A 15 1.44 -5.06 17.14
C LEU A 15 1.95 -5.62 15.81
N GLU A 16 2.85 -6.60 15.88
CA GLU A 16 3.41 -7.30 14.74
C GLU A 16 2.39 -8.16 13.96
N LYS A 17 1.20 -8.39 14.53
CA LYS A 17 0.12 -9.17 13.93
C LYS A 17 -1.05 -8.31 13.43
N GLN A 18 -0.92 -6.98 13.50
CA GLN A 18 -1.96 -6.06 13.06
C GLN A 18 -1.42 -5.01 12.09
N TYR A 19 -2.22 -4.69 11.09
CA TYR A 19 -1.90 -3.76 10.01
C TYR A 19 -2.30 -2.32 10.38
N SER A 20 -1.94 -1.89 11.58
CA SER A 20 -2.28 -0.55 12.08
C SER A 20 -1.10 0.41 11.92
N PHE A 21 -1.41 1.71 11.86
CA PHE A 21 -0.37 2.75 11.80
C PHE A 21 0.51 2.78 13.08
N GLU A 22 0.11 2.11 14.16
CA GLU A 22 0.87 2.10 15.41
C GLU A 22 2.32 1.61 15.25
N ALA A 23 2.60 0.77 14.25
CA ALA A 23 3.96 0.31 13.97
C ALA A 23 4.93 1.45 13.61
N CYS A 24 4.40 2.52 13.00
CA CYS A 24 5.19 3.67 12.53
C CYS A 24 5.08 4.88 13.45
N ARG A 25 4.35 4.76 14.57
CA ARG A 25 3.98 5.90 15.44
C ARG A 25 5.17 6.60 16.07
N ASN A 26 6.24 5.85 16.36
CA ASN A 26 7.44 6.34 17.03
C ASN A 26 8.56 6.75 16.06
N TRP A 27 8.27 6.76 14.75
CA TRP A 27 9.25 7.15 13.74
C TRP A 27 9.60 8.63 13.88
N ASN A 28 10.82 8.98 13.51
CA ASN A 28 11.30 10.35 13.55
C ASN A 28 10.78 11.11 12.34
N CYS A 29 9.54 11.60 12.45
CA CYS A 29 8.86 12.33 11.39
C CYS A 29 9.07 13.85 11.52
N LYS A 30 9.56 14.48 10.44
CA LYS A 30 9.59 15.94 10.33
C LYS A 30 8.16 16.45 10.22
N LYS A 31 7.75 17.32 11.15
CA LYS A 31 6.42 17.90 11.18
C LYS A 31 6.33 19.11 10.27
N ILE A 32 5.34 19.13 9.38
CA ILE A 32 5.06 20.23 8.47
C ILE A 32 3.58 20.59 8.61
N LYS A 33 3.31 21.82 9.06
CA LYS A 33 1.94 22.34 9.06
C LYS A 33 1.52 22.65 7.62
N VAL A 34 0.38 22.11 7.21
CA VAL A 34 -0.14 22.30 5.86
C VAL A 34 -0.74 23.70 5.76
N GLY A 35 -0.19 24.52 4.86
CA GLY A 35 -0.72 25.83 4.48
C GLY A 35 -1.37 25.78 3.11
N ALA A 36 -1.72 26.95 2.57
CA ALA A 36 -2.31 27.05 1.23
C ALA A 36 -1.41 26.45 0.13
N LYS A 37 -2.05 26.05 -0.99
CA LYS A 37 -1.47 25.41 -2.19
C LYS A 37 -0.15 25.99 -2.73
N GLU A 38 0.14 27.26 -2.42
CA GLU A 38 1.37 27.96 -2.83
C GLU A 38 2.67 27.29 -2.32
N ASN A 39 2.57 26.38 -1.34
CA ASN A 39 3.70 25.64 -0.78
C ASN A 39 4.04 24.32 -1.49
N SER A 40 3.36 23.95 -2.58
CA SER A 40 3.57 22.66 -3.29
C SER A 40 5.05 22.41 -3.65
N LYS A 41 5.77 23.41 -4.18
CA LYS A 41 7.20 23.30 -4.50
C LYS A 41 8.05 22.96 -3.27
N PHE A 42 7.71 23.55 -2.13
CA PHE A 42 8.39 23.28 -0.87
C PHE A 42 8.13 21.85 -0.40
N TYR A 43 6.88 21.39 -0.44
CA TYR A 43 6.52 20.02 -0.03
C TYR A 43 7.20 18.96 -0.91
N VAL A 44 7.19 19.13 -2.23
CA VAL A 44 7.91 18.24 -3.16
C VAL A 44 9.40 18.17 -2.80
N SER A 45 10.04 19.32 -2.57
CA SER A 45 11.47 19.35 -2.22
C SER A 45 11.79 18.65 -0.89
N GLU A 46 10.89 18.73 0.09
CA GLU A 46 11.04 18.05 1.38
C GLU A 46 10.91 16.53 1.23
N ILE A 47 9.96 16.07 0.41
CA ILE A 47 9.77 14.64 0.10
C ILE A 47 10.99 14.08 -0.64
N GLU A 48 11.51 14.80 -1.64
CA GLU A 48 12.74 14.41 -2.34
C GLU A 48 13.95 14.37 -1.40
N ASN A 49 14.04 15.32 -0.45
CA ASN A 49 15.10 15.32 0.54
C ASN A 49 14.98 14.15 1.52
N LEU A 50 13.76 13.75 1.91
CA LEU A 50 13.52 12.53 2.69
C LEU A 50 14.05 11.29 1.95
N GLN A 51 13.71 11.14 0.66
CA GLN A 51 14.20 10.05 -0.18
C GLN A 51 15.73 10.04 -0.30
N LYS A 52 16.36 11.21 -0.49
CA LYS A 52 17.82 11.32 -0.61
C LYS A 52 18.56 10.98 0.68
N ARG A 53 18.01 11.35 1.84
CA ARG A 53 18.59 11.00 3.15
C ARG A 53 18.53 9.50 3.41
N ASN A 54 17.41 8.85 3.03
CA ASN A 54 17.26 7.40 3.09
C ASN A 54 17.61 6.82 4.48
N GLU A 55 17.12 7.45 5.53
CA GLU A 55 17.37 7.06 6.93
C GLU A 55 16.23 6.18 7.44
N LYS A 56 16.54 5.04 8.09
CA LYS A 56 15.52 4.13 8.66
C LYS A 56 14.61 4.84 9.66
N ASP A 57 13.34 4.43 9.70
CA ASP A 57 12.33 4.87 10.66
C ASP A 57 12.17 6.40 10.71
N THR A 58 12.26 7.05 9.55
CA THR A 58 12.05 8.49 9.38
C THR A 58 10.89 8.78 8.42
N GLY A 59 10.38 10.00 8.46
CA GLY A 59 9.29 10.42 7.58
C GLY A 59 9.00 11.91 7.64
N ILE A 60 7.89 12.29 7.02
CA ILE A 60 7.28 13.61 7.12
C ILE A 60 5.84 13.43 7.59
N GLU A 61 5.45 14.19 8.60
CA GLU A 61 4.08 14.30 9.08
C GLU A 61 3.50 15.63 8.59
N PHE A 62 2.58 15.56 7.63
CA PHE A 62 1.80 16.70 7.16
C PHE A 62 0.60 16.88 8.08
N ILE A 63 0.67 17.89 8.94
CA ILE A 63 -0.35 18.23 9.93
C ILE A 63 -1.49 18.95 9.23
N LEU A 64 -2.66 18.29 9.22
CA LEU A 64 -3.92 18.84 8.80
C LEU A 64 -4.73 19.23 10.04
N ASP A 65 -5.24 20.46 10.07
CA ASP A 65 -6.11 20.96 11.14
C ASP A 65 -7.45 21.48 10.59
N GLU A 66 -8.26 22.06 11.47
CA GLU A 66 -9.59 22.60 11.14
C GLU A 66 -9.60 23.72 10.09
N ASN A 67 -8.44 24.34 9.81
CA ASN A 67 -8.30 25.37 8.79
C ASN A 67 -7.97 24.78 7.42
N ASN A 68 -7.68 23.48 7.33
CA ASN A 68 -7.41 22.82 6.07
C ASN A 68 -8.70 22.33 5.40
N SER A 69 -8.73 22.48 4.09
CA SER A 69 -9.81 22.01 3.22
C SER A 69 -9.45 20.64 2.61
N TYR A 70 -10.45 19.97 2.03
CA TYR A 70 -10.21 18.79 1.22
C TYR A 70 -9.23 19.04 0.06
N ASN A 71 -9.21 20.27 -0.48
CA ASN A 71 -8.28 20.62 -1.55
C ASN A 71 -6.82 20.66 -1.05
N ASP A 72 -6.58 21.00 0.21
CA ASP A 72 -5.23 20.97 0.80
C ASP A 72 -4.75 19.53 0.98
N PHE A 73 -5.63 18.63 1.43
CA PHE A 73 -5.36 17.19 1.46
C PHE A 73 -5.01 16.64 0.07
N VAL A 74 -5.83 16.93 -0.95
CA VAL A 74 -5.56 16.50 -2.33
C VAL A 74 -4.28 17.10 -2.88
N SER A 75 -3.92 18.33 -2.49
CA SER A 75 -2.66 18.95 -2.88
C SER A 75 -1.46 18.13 -2.39
N ILE A 76 -1.47 17.67 -1.13
CA ILE A 76 -0.40 16.83 -0.58
C ILE A 76 -0.27 15.53 -1.38
N LEU A 77 -1.39 14.89 -1.71
CA LEU A 77 -1.38 13.66 -2.53
C LEU A 77 -0.79 13.93 -3.91
N ASN A 78 -1.14 15.05 -4.53
CA ASN A 78 -0.56 15.44 -5.81
C ASN A 78 0.95 15.72 -5.69
N ASP A 79 1.40 16.35 -4.60
CA ASP A 79 2.82 16.62 -4.35
C ASP A 79 3.62 15.32 -4.12
N LEU A 80 3.04 14.34 -3.41
CA LEU A 80 3.59 13.00 -3.27
C LEU A 80 3.72 12.29 -4.64
N ALA A 81 2.69 12.42 -5.50
CA ALA A 81 2.72 11.87 -6.85
C ALA A 81 3.78 12.54 -7.73
N ILE A 82 3.93 13.86 -7.65
CA ILE A 82 4.98 14.62 -8.37
C ILE A 82 6.38 14.16 -7.92
N ALA A 83 6.57 13.98 -6.62
CA ALA A 83 7.81 13.46 -6.03
C ALA A 83 8.01 11.95 -6.22
N LYS A 84 7.07 11.26 -6.90
CA LYS A 84 7.06 9.79 -7.09
C LYS A 84 7.25 9.03 -5.78
N HIS A 85 6.60 9.50 -4.71
CA HIS A 85 6.70 8.93 -3.39
C HIS A 85 5.47 8.05 -3.11
N GLU A 86 5.68 6.74 -3.08
CA GLU A 86 4.59 5.75 -3.01
C GLU A 86 4.28 5.30 -1.57
N ILE A 87 5.21 5.47 -0.64
CA ILE A 87 5.05 5.03 0.76
C ILE A 87 4.48 6.17 1.61
N TYR A 88 3.16 6.26 1.64
CA TYR A 88 2.46 7.24 2.47
C TYR A 88 1.15 6.65 3.03
N GLY A 89 0.64 7.25 4.10
CA GLY A 89 -0.57 6.79 4.76
C GLY A 89 -1.32 7.91 5.48
N LEU A 90 -2.61 7.69 5.72
CA LEU A 90 -3.48 8.61 6.45
C LEU A 90 -3.83 8.00 7.81
N ASP A 91 -3.53 8.71 8.88
CA ASP A 91 -3.85 8.25 10.24
C ASP A 91 -5.26 8.65 10.65
N LEU A 92 -6.27 7.95 10.11
CA LEU A 92 -7.67 8.25 10.40
C LEU A 92 -8.11 7.92 11.83
N ASP A 93 -7.34 7.13 12.58
CA ASP A 93 -7.74 6.67 13.92
C ASP A 93 -7.41 7.70 15.01
N LYS A 94 -6.34 8.50 14.85
CA LYS A 94 -5.88 9.44 15.88
C LYS A 94 -5.72 10.88 15.40
N THR A 95 -4.88 11.13 14.41
CA THR A 95 -4.50 12.52 14.08
C THR A 95 -5.22 13.11 12.88
N GLY A 96 -5.66 12.29 11.93
CA GLY A 96 -6.15 12.75 10.62
C GLY A 96 -5.05 13.34 9.74
N HIS A 97 -3.77 13.16 10.09
CA HIS A 97 -2.63 13.68 9.35
C HIS A 97 -2.16 12.72 8.25
N VAL A 98 -1.48 13.28 7.25
CA VAL A 98 -0.84 12.49 6.18
C VAL A 98 0.62 12.26 6.55
N PHE A 99 1.08 11.02 6.43
CA PHE A 99 2.45 10.63 6.68
C PHE A 99 3.10 10.16 5.39
N ALA A 100 4.24 10.75 5.03
CA ALA A 100 5.12 10.25 3.98
C ALA A 100 6.31 9.57 4.66
N LEU A 101 6.41 8.26 4.53
CA LEU A 101 7.39 7.45 5.26
C LEU A 101 8.53 7.09 4.32
N VAL A 102 9.75 7.03 4.84
CA VAL A 102 10.91 6.64 4.03
C VAL A 102 10.79 5.18 3.57
N ASP A 103 10.95 4.95 2.27
CA ASP A 103 11.24 3.62 1.75
C ASP A 103 12.75 3.36 1.85
N TYR A 104 13.18 2.81 2.98
CA TYR A 104 14.60 2.62 3.24
C TYR A 104 15.22 1.62 2.26
N GLN A 105 16.21 2.06 1.49
CA GLN A 105 16.98 1.22 0.58
C GLN A 105 18.40 0.99 1.12
N ASP A 106 18.72 -0.24 1.47
CA ASP A 106 20.05 -0.56 1.97
C ASP A 106 21.09 -0.54 0.81
N SER A 107 22.00 0.42 0.83
CA SER A 107 23.04 0.58 -0.20
C SER A 107 24.07 -0.55 -0.24
N SER A 108 24.21 -1.32 0.85
CA SER A 108 25.12 -2.48 0.93
C SER A 108 24.52 -3.71 0.25
N THR A 109 23.21 -3.68 0.05
CA THR A 109 22.48 -4.73 -0.65
C THR A 109 22.56 -4.38 -2.12
N LYS A 110 23.35 -5.12 -2.89
CA LYS A 110 23.30 -5.05 -4.36
C LYS A 110 21.83 -5.21 -4.74
N LYS A 111 21.22 -4.16 -5.28
CA LYS A 111 20.01 -4.32 -6.08
C LYS A 111 20.43 -5.19 -7.24
N GLU A 112 20.26 -6.50 -7.11
CA GLU A 112 19.98 -7.29 -8.29
C GLU A 112 18.82 -6.54 -8.95
N GLU A 113 19.05 -6.06 -10.17
CA GLU A 113 17.98 -5.52 -10.98
C GLU A 113 16.94 -6.62 -11.05
N VAL A 114 15.94 -6.55 -10.17
CA VAL A 114 14.78 -7.42 -10.25
C VAL A 114 14.00 -6.87 -11.43
N GLU A 115 14.48 -7.20 -12.62
CA GLU A 115 13.68 -7.32 -13.84
C GLU A 115 12.34 -7.89 -13.39
N CYS A 116 11.19 -7.28 -13.73
CA CYS A 116 9.89 -7.67 -13.19
C CYS A 116 9.64 -9.18 -13.33
N LEU A 117 10.07 -9.98 -12.33
CA LEU A 117 10.14 -11.44 -12.41
C LEU A 117 8.73 -12.05 -12.36
N LEU A 118 7.73 -11.27 -11.97
CA LEU A 118 6.33 -11.67 -11.83
C LEU A 118 5.45 -11.18 -12.99
N CYS A 119 6.05 -10.52 -13.99
CA CYS A 119 5.30 -10.08 -15.15
C CYS A 119 4.93 -11.27 -16.08
N ASN A 120 5.60 -12.44 -15.98
CA ASN A 120 5.29 -13.67 -16.75
C ASN A 120 5.84 -14.97 -16.08
N ASP A 121 5.20 -15.46 -15.02
CA ASP A 121 5.19 -16.88 -14.56
C ASP A 121 6.07 -17.39 -13.37
N VAL A 122 5.43 -18.37 -12.68
CA VAL A 122 5.77 -19.36 -11.63
C VAL A 122 6.80 -18.99 -10.54
N ILE A 123 6.28 -18.89 -9.31
CA ILE A 123 7.02 -18.66 -8.06
C ILE A 123 7.99 -19.81 -7.77
N VAL A 124 9.29 -19.53 -7.90
CA VAL A 124 10.36 -20.32 -7.28
C VAL A 124 11.05 -19.42 -6.25
N ASN A 125 11.15 -19.91 -5.02
CA ASN A 125 11.54 -19.20 -3.80
C ASN A 125 12.75 -18.25 -3.98
N TYR A 126 12.58 -16.97 -3.61
CA TYR A 126 13.68 -15.98 -3.53
C TYR A 126 13.86 -15.46 -2.10
N LEU A 127 15.13 -15.36 -1.70
CA LEU A 127 15.60 -14.70 -0.48
C LEU A 127 15.17 -13.23 -0.50
N ASP A 128 14.48 -12.83 0.56
CA ASP A 128 13.52 -11.72 0.55
C ASP A 128 14.12 -10.41 1.06
N ASN A 129 14.35 -9.46 0.16
CA ASN A 129 14.75 -8.07 0.45
C ASN A 129 13.58 -7.07 0.39
N ARG A 130 12.33 -7.52 0.52
CA ARG A 130 11.17 -6.63 0.58
C ARG A 130 11.09 -5.88 1.91
N SER A 131 10.44 -4.71 1.90
CA SER A 131 10.08 -4.00 3.13
C SER A 131 9.22 -4.93 4.01
N VAL A 132 9.29 -4.77 5.34
CA VAL A 132 8.50 -5.59 6.29
C VAL A 132 7.00 -5.55 5.93
N PHE A 133 6.53 -4.40 5.43
CA PHE A 133 5.16 -4.21 4.97
C PHE A 133 4.81 -5.08 3.75
N GLU A 134 5.65 -5.10 2.72
CA GLU A 134 5.43 -5.92 1.52
C GLU A 134 5.52 -7.43 1.80
N ARG A 135 6.42 -7.85 2.70
CA ARG A 135 6.52 -9.26 3.11
C ARG A 135 5.22 -9.77 3.69
N VAL A 136 4.65 -9.01 4.63
CA VAL A 136 3.43 -9.39 5.35
C VAL A 136 2.20 -9.23 4.45
N PHE A 137 2.19 -8.28 3.52
CA PHE A 137 1.10 -8.10 2.55
C PHE A 137 1.01 -9.27 1.56
N LEU A 138 2.13 -9.67 0.96
CA LEU A 138 2.15 -10.75 -0.04
C LEU A 138 2.04 -12.14 0.60
N SER A 139 2.55 -12.35 1.81
CA SER A 139 2.42 -13.65 2.49
C SER A 139 0.97 -13.96 2.86
N HIS A 140 0.19 -12.98 3.34
CA HIS A 140 -1.18 -13.23 3.79
C HIS A 140 -2.19 -13.35 2.65
N ILE A 141 -1.98 -12.64 1.53
CA ILE A 141 -2.75 -12.89 0.31
C ILE A 141 -2.46 -14.32 -0.17
N PHE A 142 -1.18 -14.69 -0.26
CA PHE A 142 -0.81 -16.02 -0.73
C PHE A 142 -1.32 -17.13 0.19
N GLU A 143 -1.23 -16.99 1.52
CA GLU A 143 -1.77 -17.96 2.48
C GLU A 143 -3.29 -18.13 2.35
N LYS A 144 -4.02 -17.03 2.14
CA LYS A 144 -5.48 -17.06 2.01
C LYS A 144 -5.91 -17.67 0.68
N TYR A 145 -5.18 -17.40 -0.40
CA TYR A 145 -5.39 -18.04 -1.70
C TYR A 145 -4.94 -19.50 -1.71
N SER A 146 -3.84 -19.85 -1.04
CA SER A 146 -3.36 -21.23 -0.93
C SER A 146 -4.28 -22.08 -0.04
N ALA A 147 -4.85 -21.50 1.01
CA ALA A 147 -5.86 -22.15 1.84
C ALA A 147 -7.17 -22.36 1.06
N LEU A 148 -7.56 -21.41 0.20
CA LEU A 148 -8.69 -21.57 -0.70
C LEU A 148 -8.39 -22.68 -1.73
N SER A 149 -7.25 -22.65 -2.42
CA SER A 149 -6.89 -23.68 -3.39
C SER A 149 -6.70 -25.07 -2.78
N ALA A 150 -6.25 -25.16 -1.53
CA ALA A 150 -6.11 -26.42 -0.81
C ALA A 150 -7.45 -27.01 -0.33
N THR A 151 -8.51 -26.19 -0.25
CA THR A 151 -9.86 -26.62 0.16
C THR A 151 -10.80 -26.85 -1.02
N LEU A 152 -10.45 -26.39 -2.23
CA LEU A 152 -11.21 -26.72 -3.44
C LEU A 152 -10.98 -28.18 -3.84
N THR A 153 -11.97 -29.03 -3.57
CA THR A 153 -12.02 -30.40 -4.12
C THR A 153 -12.23 -30.36 -5.63
N ASN A 154 -11.83 -31.42 -6.35
CA ASN A 154 -12.08 -31.54 -7.79
C ASN A 154 -13.57 -31.34 -8.17
N GLU A 155 -14.47 -31.73 -7.26
CA GLU A 155 -15.93 -31.55 -7.41
C GLU A 155 -16.32 -30.07 -7.38
N SER A 156 -15.72 -29.28 -6.49
CA SER A 156 -15.96 -27.83 -6.40
C SER A 156 -15.48 -27.09 -7.65
N LEU A 157 -14.35 -27.53 -8.25
CA LEU A 157 -13.85 -27.01 -9.52
C LEU A 157 -14.79 -27.35 -10.68
N CYS A 158 -15.33 -28.58 -10.73
CA CYS A 158 -16.33 -28.96 -11.71
C CYS A 158 -17.62 -28.11 -11.60
N LEU A 159 -18.09 -27.84 -10.38
CA LEU A 159 -19.26 -26.97 -10.15
C LEU A 159 -19.00 -25.53 -10.57
N LEU A 160 -17.82 -24.98 -10.24
CA LEU A 160 -17.44 -23.62 -10.62
C LEU A 160 -17.29 -23.47 -12.14
N CYS A 161 -16.64 -24.43 -12.80
CA CYS A 161 -16.54 -24.47 -14.26
C CYS A 161 -17.91 -24.59 -14.93
N GLY A 162 -18.79 -25.45 -14.40
CA GLY A 162 -20.15 -25.60 -14.89
C GLY A 162 -20.96 -24.31 -14.76
N PHE A 163 -20.87 -23.64 -13.60
CA PHE A 163 -21.50 -22.34 -13.37
C PHE A 163 -21.02 -21.28 -14.37
N LEU A 164 -19.72 -21.19 -14.61
CA LEU A 164 -19.13 -20.22 -15.54
C LEU A 164 -19.54 -20.48 -17.00
N ILE A 165 -19.64 -21.74 -17.41
CA ILE A 165 -20.16 -22.11 -18.74
C ILE A 165 -21.62 -21.67 -18.88
N LEU A 166 -22.46 -21.99 -17.88
CA LEU A 166 -23.88 -21.60 -17.89
C LEU A 166 -24.07 -20.08 -17.87
N LEU A 167 -23.25 -19.36 -17.08
CA LEU A 167 -23.23 -17.90 -17.03
C LEU A 167 -22.88 -17.32 -18.42
N THR A 168 -21.85 -17.86 -19.07
CA THR A 168 -21.40 -17.42 -20.39
C THR A 168 -22.48 -17.66 -21.45
N VAL A 169 -23.13 -18.84 -21.42
CA VAL A 169 -24.26 -19.16 -22.31
C VAL A 169 -25.46 -18.25 -22.04
N SER A 170 -25.76 -17.95 -20.77
CA SER A 170 -26.83 -17.03 -20.38
C SER A 170 -26.60 -15.63 -20.93
N ILE A 171 -25.39 -15.09 -20.77
CA ILE A 171 -25.00 -13.78 -21.29
C ILE A 171 -25.06 -13.76 -22.83
N LEU A 172 -24.62 -14.84 -23.50
CA LEU A 172 -24.69 -14.96 -24.96
C LEU A 172 -26.13 -15.08 -25.48
N ASN A 173 -27.03 -15.72 -24.74
CA ASN A 173 -28.45 -15.80 -25.08
C ASN A 173 -29.19 -14.47 -24.86
N ILE A 174 -28.79 -13.67 -23.87
CA ILE A 174 -29.32 -12.30 -23.67
C ILE A 174 -28.97 -11.41 -24.87
N LYS A 175 -27.76 -11.54 -25.43
CA LYS A 175 -27.36 -10.83 -26.66
C LYS A 175 -28.12 -11.26 -27.93
N LYS A 176 -28.88 -12.35 -27.88
CA LYS A 176 -29.76 -12.79 -29.00
C LYS A 176 -31.16 -12.16 -28.92
N PHE A 177 -31.50 -11.50 -27.82
CA PHE A 177 -32.80 -10.87 -27.55
C PHE A 177 -32.75 -9.33 -27.51
N ILE A 178 -31.54 -8.74 -27.59
CA ILE A 178 -31.28 -7.30 -27.80
C ILE A 178 -30.75 -7.15 -29.22
#